data_AF-A0A0J6KKF4-F1
#
_entry.id   AF-A0A0J6KKF4-F1
#
_cell.length_a   1.000
_cell.length_b   1.000
_cell.length_c   1.000
_cell.angle_alpha   90.00
_cell.angle_beta   90.00
_cell.angle_gamma   90.00
#
_symmetry.space_group_name_H-M   'P 1'
#
loop_
_entity.id
_entity.type
_entity.pdbx_description
1 polymer ?
#
loop_
_entity_poly.entity_id
_entity_poly.type
_entity_poly.pdbx_seq_one_letter_code
_entity_poly.pdbx_strand_id
1 'polypeptide(L)'
;MTLEQWLQEYDLSHRHPVNIRIHKICVPAIVFALLGLLYSVPAPLNPAWLAVAAGLLFYWRLGRAPAVAMAVLCLPMLLALDIIARAGLPLAWPALLLFAVAWVGQFVGHAIEGKKPSFLRDLQFLLIGPLWTLRRWL
;
A
#
# COMPACT_ATOMS: atom_id res chain seq x y z
N MET A 1 11.66 15.31 3.98
CA MET A 1 12.39 14.71 2.85
C MET A 1 11.64 15.00 1.56
N THR A 2 12.35 15.27 0.47
CA THR A 2 11.76 15.31 -0.88
C THR A 2 11.34 13.90 -1.32
N LEU A 3 10.53 13.78 -2.37
CA LEU A 3 10.17 12.48 -2.93
C LEU A 3 11.42 11.65 -3.28
N GLU A 4 12.41 12.28 -3.90
CA GLU A 4 13.63 11.61 -4.30
C GLU A 4 14.40 11.06 -3.09
N GLN A 5 14.55 11.86 -2.02
CA GLN A 5 15.19 11.42 -0.79
C GLN A 5 14.46 10.22 -0.18
N TRP A 6 13.13 10.23 -0.15
CA TRP A 6 12.34 9.09 0.35
C TRP A 6 12.59 7.82 -0.46
N LEU A 7 12.57 7.94 -1.80
CA LEU A 7 12.77 6.80 -2.68
C LEU A 7 14.20 6.26 -2.61
N GLN A 8 15.20 7.15 -2.54
CA GLN A 8 16.61 6.77 -2.38
C GLN A 8 16.84 6.05 -1.04
N GLU A 9 16.27 6.55 0.06
CA GLU A 9 16.40 5.90 1.36
C GLU A 9 15.71 4.54 1.37
N TYR A 10 14.50 4.43 0.79
CA TYR A 10 13.79 3.16 0.68
C TYR A 10 14.58 2.13 -0.14
N ASP A 11 15.20 2.57 -1.25
CA ASP A 11 16.07 1.76 -2.12
C ASP A 11 17.25 1.13 -1.37
N LEU A 12 17.81 1.81 -0.36
CA LEU A 12 18.92 1.26 0.42
C LEU A 12 18.53 -0.02 1.14
N SER A 13 17.25 -0.18 1.50
CA SER A 13 16.71 -1.35 2.20
C SER A 13 16.05 -2.39 1.30
N HIS A 14 16.08 -2.21 -0.02
CA HIS A 14 15.41 -3.09 -0.99
C HIS A 14 16.27 -3.28 -2.24
N ARG A 15 17.34 -4.08 -2.13
CA ARG A 15 18.26 -4.37 -3.22
C ARG A 15 18.15 -5.82 -3.71
N HIS A 16 17.76 -6.76 -2.85
CA HIS A 16 17.73 -8.17 -3.20
C HIS A 16 16.57 -8.47 -4.18
N PRO A 17 16.82 -9.09 -5.34
CA PRO A 17 15.80 -9.23 -6.40
C PRO A 17 14.57 -10.03 -5.95
N VAL A 18 14.74 -11.03 -5.07
CA VAL A 18 13.61 -11.79 -4.51
C VAL A 18 12.76 -10.91 -3.59
N ASN A 19 13.38 -10.07 -2.75
CA ASN A 19 12.66 -9.16 -1.87
C ASN A 19 11.84 -8.15 -2.69
N ILE A 20 12.43 -7.61 -3.76
CA ILE A 20 11.75 -6.70 -4.70
C ILE A 20 10.54 -7.39 -5.36
N ARG A 21 10.67 -8.64 -5.81
CA ARG A 21 9.55 -9.40 -6.41
C ARG A 21 8.43 -9.66 -5.40
N ILE A 22 8.78 -10.00 -4.17
CA ILE A 22 7.82 -10.16 -3.07
C ILE A 22 7.10 -8.84 -2.82
N HIS A 23 7.82 -7.71 -2.76
CA HIS A 23 7.22 -6.38 -2.60
C HIS A 23 6.24 -6.02 -3.70
N LYS A 24 6.61 -6.30 -4.94
CA LYS A 24 5.73 -6.12 -6.11
C LYS A 24 4.37 -6.79 -5.93
N ILE A 25 4.30 -7.97 -5.33
CA ILE A 25 3.04 -8.69 -5.11
C ILE A 25 2.37 -8.27 -3.80
N CYS A 26 3.11 -8.28 -2.69
CA CYS A 26 2.55 -8.11 -1.36
C CYS A 26 2.14 -6.66 -1.06
N VAL A 27 2.86 -5.64 -1.57
CA VAL A 27 2.51 -4.25 -1.26
C VAL A 27 1.14 -3.86 -1.85
N PRO A 28 0.83 -4.10 -3.14
CA PRO A 28 -0.50 -3.86 -3.67
C PRO A 28 -1.59 -4.67 -2.95
N ALA A 29 -1.30 -5.93 -2.57
CA ALA A 29 -2.22 -6.76 -1.80
C ALA A 29 -2.50 -6.18 -0.40
N ILE A 30 -1.48 -5.66 0.30
CA ILE A 30 -1.62 -4.99 1.59
C ILE A 30 -2.45 -3.71 1.44
N VAL A 31 -2.23 -2.91 0.41
CA VAL A 31 -3.02 -1.70 0.15
C VAL A 31 -4.49 -2.07 -0.08
N PHE A 32 -4.77 -3.04 -0.96
CA PHE A 32 -6.14 -3.49 -1.21
C PHE A 32 -6.82 -4.04 0.05
N ALA A 33 -6.11 -4.88 0.81
CA ALA A 33 -6.61 -5.47 2.04
C ALA A 33 -6.86 -4.42 3.13
N LEU A 34 -5.96 -3.45 3.31
CA LEU A 34 -6.17 -2.33 4.23
C LEU A 34 -7.40 -1.50 3.85
N LEU A 35 -7.56 -1.20 2.55
CA LEU A 35 -8.75 -0.51 2.06
C LEU A 35 -10.00 -1.36 2.31
N GLY A 36 -9.98 -2.67 2.09
CA GLY A 36 -11.11 -3.56 2.37
C GLY A 36 -11.50 -3.60 3.85
N LEU A 37 -10.52 -3.64 4.75
CA LEU A 37 -10.74 -3.55 6.20
C LEU A 37 -11.40 -2.21 6.56
N LEU A 38 -10.84 -1.10 6.09
CA LEU A 38 -11.41 0.23 6.32
C LEU A 38 -12.80 0.39 5.69
N TYR A 39 -13.03 -0.20 4.52
CA TYR A 39 -14.31 -0.14 3.82
C TYR A 39 -15.41 -0.88 4.58
N SER A 40 -15.05 -1.94 5.30
CA SER A 40 -15.97 -2.74 6.10
C SER A 40 -16.44 -2.06 7.40
N VAL A 41 -15.81 -0.94 7.78
CA VAL A 41 -16.18 -0.19 8.99
C VAL A 41 -17.43 0.65 8.72
N PRO A 42 -18.54 0.44 9.43
CA PRO A 42 -19.76 1.23 9.26
C PRO A 42 -19.54 2.66 9.76
N ALA A 43 -19.68 3.63 8.86
CA ALA A 43 -19.60 5.06 9.19
C ALA A 43 -20.37 5.89 8.14
N PRO A 44 -20.80 7.14 8.47
CA PRO A 44 -21.49 8.02 7.52
C PRO A 44 -20.65 8.34 6.28
N LEU A 45 -19.34 8.47 6.47
CA LEU A 45 -18.34 8.54 5.41
C LEU A 45 -17.43 7.33 5.53
N ASN A 46 -17.33 6.56 4.44
CA ASN A 46 -16.58 5.31 4.44
C ASN A 46 -15.07 5.58 4.71
N PRO A 47 -14.47 4.94 5.74
CA PRO A 47 -13.09 5.24 6.14
C PRO A 47 -12.03 4.95 5.06
N ALA A 48 -12.28 4.03 4.13
CA ALA A 48 -11.34 3.76 3.04
C ALA A 48 -11.23 4.95 2.08
N TRP A 49 -12.35 5.60 1.77
CA TRP A 49 -12.38 6.82 0.96
C TRP A 49 -11.67 7.98 1.66
N LEU A 50 -11.87 8.14 2.97
CA LEU A 50 -11.18 9.15 3.77
C LEU A 50 -9.66 8.91 3.79
N ALA A 51 -9.23 7.65 3.95
CA ALA A 51 -7.82 7.28 3.93
C ALA A 51 -7.17 7.55 2.57
N VAL A 52 -7.85 7.22 1.47
CA VAL A 52 -7.35 7.54 0.12
C VAL A 52 -7.29 9.05 -0.10
N ALA A 53 -8.30 9.81 0.29
CA ALA A 53 -8.29 11.27 0.16
C ALA A 53 -7.11 11.89 0.95
N ALA A 54 -6.91 11.47 2.21
CA ALA A 54 -5.78 11.92 3.03
C ALA A 54 -4.42 11.53 2.42
N GLY A 55 -4.32 10.31 1.90
CA GLY A 55 -3.12 9.83 1.18
C GLY A 55 -2.84 10.66 -0.07
N LEU A 56 -3.85 10.97 -0.88
CA LEU A 56 -3.68 11.80 -2.07
C LEU A 56 -3.24 13.22 -1.73
N LEU A 57 -3.72 13.81 -0.64
CA LEU A 57 -3.21 15.09 -0.13
C LEU A 57 -1.74 14.99 0.26
N PHE A 58 -1.32 13.90 0.90
CA PHE A 58 0.09 13.64 1.19
C PHE A 58 0.92 13.53 -0.09
N TYR A 59 0.50 12.73 -1.07
CA TYR A 59 1.24 12.58 -2.34
C TYR A 59 1.26 13.87 -3.16
N TRP A 60 0.21 14.69 -3.08
CA TRP A 60 0.18 15.99 -3.76
C TRP A 60 1.28 16.93 -3.24
N ARG A 61 1.59 16.87 -1.93
CA ARG A 61 2.73 17.60 -1.33
C ARG A 61 4.09 17.11 -1.87
N LEU A 62 4.17 15.86 -2.32
CA LEU A 62 5.36 15.28 -2.96
C LEU A 62 5.41 15.53 -4.47
N GLY A 63 4.30 15.92 -5.09
CA GLY A 63 4.18 16.31 -6.49
C GLY A 63 2.89 15.81 -7.16
N ARG A 64 2.57 16.35 -8.34
CA ARG A 64 1.37 15.93 -9.10
C ARG A 64 1.47 14.49 -9.60
N ALA A 65 2.64 14.09 -10.11
CA ALA A 65 2.87 12.76 -10.65
C ALA A 65 2.63 11.62 -9.62
N PRO A 66 3.21 11.63 -8.40
CA PRO A 66 2.94 10.59 -7.41
C PRO A 66 1.47 10.58 -6.95
N ALA A 67 0.81 11.75 -6.87
CA ALA A 67 -0.61 11.81 -6.53
C ALA A 67 -1.47 11.13 -7.59
N VAL A 68 -1.22 11.41 -8.88
CA VAL A 68 -1.92 10.75 -9.99
C VAL A 68 -1.63 9.24 -10.01
N ALA A 69 -0.37 8.83 -9.85
CA ALA A 69 0.00 7.41 -9.82
C ALA A 69 -0.73 6.65 -8.71
N MET A 70 -0.79 7.23 -7.51
CA MET A 70 -1.49 6.62 -6.38
C MET A 70 -3.02 6.67 -6.53
N ALA A 71 -3.58 7.70 -7.18
CA ALA A 71 -5.00 7.73 -7.51
C ALA A 71 -5.36 6.60 -8.50
N VAL A 72 -4.54 6.40 -9.53
CA VAL A 72 -4.71 5.31 -10.53
C VAL A 72 -4.61 3.93 -9.86
N LEU A 73 -3.77 3.77 -8.84
CA LEU A 73 -3.71 2.53 -8.06
C LEU A 73 -4.94 2.34 -7.16
N CYS A 74 -5.30 3.35 -6.38
CA CYS A 74 -6.30 3.20 -5.30
C CYS A 74 -7.76 3.29 -5.78
N LEU A 75 -8.06 4.08 -6.82
CA LEU A 75 -9.45 4.25 -7.28
C LEU A 75 -10.05 2.93 -7.80
N PRO A 76 -9.38 2.15 -8.67
CA PRO A 76 -9.89 0.84 -9.09
C PRO A 76 -10.09 -0.13 -7.92
N MET A 77 -9.22 -0.07 -6.91
CA MET A 77 -9.36 -0.89 -5.70
C MET A 77 -10.63 -0.53 -4.92
N LEU A 78 -10.90 0.76 -4.72
CA LEU A 78 -12.13 1.23 -4.06
C LEU A 78 -13.39 0.84 -4.85
N LEU A 79 -13.36 0.98 -6.18
CA LEU A 79 -14.48 0.58 -7.04
C LEU A 79 -14.72 -0.94 -6.97
N ALA A 80 -13.67 -1.75 -6.97
CA ALA A 80 -13.80 -3.20 -6.80
C ALA A 80 -14.42 -3.56 -5.44
N LEU A 81 -13.99 -2.89 -4.35
CA LEU A 81 -14.58 -3.08 -3.02
C LEU A 81 -16.06 -2.67 -2.96
N ASP A 82 -16.42 -1.57 -3.61
CA ASP A 82 -17.82 -1.13 -3.72
C ASP A 82 -18.69 -2.15 -4.47
N ILE A 83 -18.19 -2.71 -5.58
CA ILE A 83 -18.87 -3.79 -6.32
C ILE A 83 -19.07 -5.03 -5.43
N ILE A 84 -18.02 -5.47 -4.74
CA ILE A 84 -18.09 -6.65 -3.85
C ILE A 84 -19.08 -6.40 -2.70
N ALA A 85 -19.06 -5.20 -2.09
CA ALA A 85 -19.98 -4.83 -1.02
C ALA A 85 -21.44 -4.80 -1.50
N ARG A 86 -21.71 -4.23 -2.67
CA ARG A 86 -23.07 -4.19 -3.27
C ARG A 86 -23.60 -5.57 -3.65
N ALA A 87 -22.71 -6.51 -3.96
CA ALA A 87 -23.06 -7.91 -4.16
C ALA A 87 -23.39 -8.66 -2.85
N GLY A 88 -23.27 -8.01 -1.68
CA GLY A 88 -23.54 -8.61 -0.38
C GLY A 88 -22.44 -9.56 0.11
N LEU A 89 -21.27 -9.54 -0.52
CA LEU A 89 -20.14 -10.40 -0.14
C LEU A 89 -19.36 -9.80 1.05
N PRO A 90 -18.82 -10.64 1.95
CA PRO A 90 -18.09 -10.16 3.12
C PRO A 90 -16.74 -9.55 2.71
N LEU A 91 -16.43 -8.37 3.26
CA LEU A 91 -15.13 -7.71 3.04
C LEU A 91 -14.13 -7.94 4.18
N ALA A 92 -14.59 -7.88 5.44
CA ALA A 92 -13.71 -7.82 6.61
C ALA A 92 -12.78 -9.04 6.74
N TRP A 93 -13.34 -10.25 6.81
CA TRP A 93 -12.54 -11.47 7.01
C TRP A 93 -11.61 -11.82 5.83
N PRO A 94 -12.07 -11.75 4.56
CA PRO A 94 -11.17 -11.95 3.42
C PRO A 94 -10.05 -10.91 3.38
N ALA A 95 -10.36 -9.64 3.66
CA ALA A 95 -9.35 -8.58 3.71
C ALA A 95 -8.35 -8.82 4.85
N LEU A 96 -8.80 -9.23 6.05
CA LEU A 96 -7.91 -9.55 7.16
C LEU A 96 -6.95 -10.70 6.82
N LEU A 97 -7.48 -11.76 6.21
CA LEU A 97 -6.67 -12.90 5.78
C LEU A 97 -5.62 -12.49 4.74
N LEU A 98 -6.04 -11.73 3.72
CA LEU A 98 -5.14 -11.22 2.68
C LEU A 98 -4.06 -10.31 3.28
N PHE A 99 -4.45 -9.42 4.20
CA PHE A 99 -3.53 -8.53 4.92
C PHE A 99 -2.47 -9.33 5.67
N ALA A 100 -2.89 -10.32 6.46
CA ALA A 100 -1.98 -11.17 7.24
C ALA A 100 -1.01 -11.95 6.33
N VAL A 101 -1.52 -12.63 5.29
CA VAL A 101 -0.69 -13.42 4.37
C VAL A 101 0.31 -12.53 3.63
N ALA A 102 -0.13 -11.36 3.13
CA ALA A 102 0.75 -10.45 2.41
C ALA A 102 1.83 -9.84 3.33
N TRP A 103 1.51 -9.57 4.59
CA TRP A 103 2.50 -9.13 5.59
C TRP A 103 3.52 -10.21 5.94
N VAL A 104 3.09 -11.47 6.08
CA VAL A 104 4.02 -12.60 6.24
C VAL A 104 4.98 -12.65 5.05
N GLY A 105 4.47 -12.50 3.82
CA GLY A 105 5.29 -12.40 2.62
C GLY A 105 6.30 -11.25 2.68
N GLN A 106 5.86 -10.03 3.03
CA GLN A 106 6.73 -8.87 3.24
C GLN A 106 7.88 -9.16 4.23
N PHE A 107 7.58 -9.78 5.37
CA PHE A 107 8.59 -10.11 6.37
C PHE A 107 9.57 -11.18 5.87
N VAL A 108 9.11 -12.17 5.11
CA VAL A 108 10.00 -13.14 4.44
C VAL A 108 10.92 -12.42 3.45
N GLY A 109 10.41 -11.48 2.67
CA GLY A 109 11.22 -10.66 1.77
C GLY A 109 12.33 -9.90 2.52
N HIS A 110 11.99 -9.26 3.64
CA HIS A 110 12.96 -8.56 4.48
C HIS A 110 13.97 -9.49 5.18
N ALA A 111 13.55 -10.69 5.58
CA ALA A 111 14.45 -11.69 6.13
C ALA A 111 15.52 -12.09 5.09
N ILE A 112 15.11 -12.27 3.83
CA ILE A 112 16.03 -12.56 2.71
C ILE A 112 16.96 -11.37 2.42
N GLU A 113 16.44 -10.14 2.49
CA GLU A 113 17.24 -8.92 2.30
C GLU A 113 18.29 -8.73 3.41
N GLY A 114 18.04 -9.27 4.61
CA GLY A 114 18.89 -9.05 5.79
C GLY A 114 18.77 -7.65 6.39
N LYS A 115 17.76 -6.87 5.97
CA LYS A 115 17.50 -5.51 6.45
C LYS A 115 16.10 -5.41 7.05
N LYS A 116 16.01 -4.72 8.20
CA LYS A 116 14.73 -4.45 8.86
C LYS A 116 13.81 -3.60 7.98
N PRO A 117 12.49 -3.79 8.06
CA PRO A 117 11.54 -2.96 7.33
C PRO A 117 11.66 -1.47 7.66
N SER A 118 11.63 -0.61 6.64
CA SER A 118 11.85 0.84 6.79
C SER A 118 10.79 1.50 7.68
N PHE A 119 9.56 0.99 7.69
CA PHE A 119 8.47 1.54 8.49
C PHE A 119 8.67 1.39 10.01
N LEU A 120 9.56 0.50 10.46
CA LEU A 120 9.93 0.41 11.87
C LEU A 120 10.72 1.63 12.35
N ARG A 121 11.35 2.37 11.42
CA ARG A 121 12.00 3.64 11.72
C ARG A 121 11.03 4.82 11.59
N ASP A 122 10.22 4.82 10.53
CA ASP A 122 9.25 5.87 10.28
C ASP A 122 8.02 5.32 9.54
N LEU A 123 6.84 5.45 10.15
CA LEU A 123 5.58 4.99 9.59
C LEU A 123 5.25 5.59 8.21
N GLN A 124 5.80 6.75 7.86
CA GLN A 124 5.62 7.35 6.54
C GLN A 124 6.14 6.45 5.41
N PHE A 125 7.08 5.54 5.68
CA PHE A 125 7.52 4.54 4.69
C PHE A 125 6.41 3.57 4.27
N LEU A 126 5.31 3.44 5.03
CA LEU A 126 4.12 2.71 4.58
C LEU A 126 3.42 3.41 3.40
N LEU A 127 3.53 4.73 3.30
CA LEU A 127 3.03 5.52 2.16
C LEU A 127 4.03 5.54 1.00
N ILE A 128 5.34 5.48 1.30
CA ILE A 128 6.38 5.46 0.26
C ILE A 128 6.48 4.09 -0.43
N GLY A 129 6.30 2.99 0.30
CA GLY A 129 6.43 1.62 -0.23
C GLY A 129 5.57 1.33 -1.47
N PRO A 130 4.26 1.67 -1.51
CA PRO A 130 3.41 1.51 -2.69
C PRO A 130 3.91 2.29 -3.90
N LEU A 131 4.30 3.56 -3.71
CA LEU A 131 4.79 4.41 -4.78
C LEU A 131 6.14 3.92 -5.32
N TRP A 132 7.05 3.52 -4.43
CA TRP A 132 8.32 2.90 -4.80
C TRP A 132 8.11 1.63 -5.61
N THR A 133 7.15 0.81 -5.18
CA THR A 133 6.79 -0.44 -5.86
C THR A 133 6.32 -0.14 -7.28
N LEU A 134 5.38 0.79 -7.45
CA LEU A 134 4.91 1.28 -8.77
C LEU A 134 6.06 1.73 -9.67
N ARG A 135 7.00 2.54 -9.15
CA ARG A 135 8.17 2.98 -9.91
C ARG A 135 9.04 1.82 -10.39
N ARG A 136 9.17 0.76 -9.59
CA ARG A 136 9.96 -0.43 -9.91
C ARG A 136 9.28 -1.40 -10.90
N TRP A 137 7.98 -1.23 -11.15
CA TRP A 137 7.23 -2.00 -12.16
C TRP A 137 7.47 -1.48 -13.58
N LEU A 138 7.71 -0.18 -13.71
CA LEU A 138 8.14 0.50 -14.93
C LEU A 138 9.65 0.34 -15.14
#